data_AF-A0AAQ0KKB5-F1
#
_entry.id   AF-A0AAQ0KKB5-F1
#
_cell.length_a   1.000
_cell.length_b   1.000
_cell.length_c   1.000
_cell.angle_alpha   90.00
_cell.angle_beta   90.00
_cell.angle_gamma   90.00
#
_symmetry.space_group_name_H-M   'P 1'
#
loop_
_entity.id
_entity.type
_entity.pdbx_description
1 polymer ?
#
loop_
_entity_poly.entity_id
_entity_poly.type
_entity_poly.pdbx_seq_one_letter_code
_entity_poly.pdbx_strand_id
1 'polypeptide(L)'
;MPRLIPMLMAGMALLPSPVMAQSGSPNAVCLPPEEPYVPSDDDGFRAYADMVSEDFERYFSELTEYFVCMDGTRLAVFERAQEVSKTHQAFWKRANDLGVAEKAAANYPDAVEERR
;
A
#
# COMPACT_ATOMS: atom_id res chain seq x y z
N MET A 1 58.15 -26.48 -19.41
CA MET A 1 57.66 -25.10 -19.65
C MET A 1 56.42 -25.17 -20.53
N PRO A 2 55.35 -24.39 -20.31
CA PRO A 2 54.67 -24.05 -19.06
C PRO A 2 53.26 -24.72 -19.00
N ARG A 3 52.73 -24.92 -17.79
CA ARG A 3 51.33 -25.32 -17.57
C ARG A 3 50.46 -24.05 -17.57
N LEU A 4 49.49 -23.98 -18.47
CA LEU A 4 48.46 -22.93 -18.49
C LEU A 4 47.43 -23.24 -17.40
N ILE A 5 47.36 -22.36 -16.40
CA ILE A 5 46.35 -22.35 -15.34
C ILE A 5 45.12 -21.62 -15.90
N PRO A 6 43.93 -22.21 -15.94
CA PRO A 6 42.73 -21.44 -16.25
C PRO A 6 42.36 -20.62 -15.02
N MET A 7 42.41 -19.31 -15.18
CA MET A 7 41.95 -18.32 -14.21
C MET A 7 40.43 -18.47 -14.04
N LEU A 8 40.00 -19.09 -12.94
CA LEU A 8 38.61 -19.09 -12.50
C LEU A 8 38.23 -17.66 -12.13
N MET A 9 37.65 -16.93 -13.08
CA MET A 9 36.96 -15.67 -12.83
C MET A 9 35.66 -16.00 -12.07
N ALA A 10 35.72 -15.93 -10.75
CA ALA A 10 34.54 -15.94 -9.90
C ALA A 10 33.77 -14.62 -10.14
N GLY A 11 32.79 -14.66 -11.05
CA GLY A 11 31.85 -13.56 -11.24
C GLY A 11 31.02 -13.38 -9.98
N MET A 12 31.24 -12.26 -9.28
CA MET A 12 30.46 -11.86 -8.12
C MET A 12 29.07 -11.43 -8.62
N ALA A 13 28.13 -12.37 -8.63
CA ALA A 13 26.73 -12.11 -8.98
C ALA A 13 26.12 -11.21 -7.89
N LEU A 14 25.93 -9.93 -8.21
CA LEU A 14 25.08 -9.02 -7.45
C LEU A 14 23.63 -9.50 -7.58
N LEU A 15 23.17 -10.30 -6.62
CA LEU A 15 21.76 -10.62 -6.48
C LEU A 15 21.06 -9.36 -5.97
N PRO A 16 20.02 -8.83 -6.65
CA PRO A 16 19.24 -7.72 -6.12
C PRO A 16 18.58 -8.17 -4.82
N SER A 17 18.86 -7.45 -3.73
CA SER A 17 18.23 -7.71 -2.43
C SER A 17 16.71 -7.61 -2.57
N PRO A 18 15.95 -8.59 -2.05
CA PRO A 18 14.50 -8.46 -2.02
C PRO A 18 14.14 -7.26 -1.14
N VAL A 19 13.49 -6.27 -1.72
CA VAL A 19 12.87 -5.18 -0.97
C VAL A 19 11.83 -5.84 -0.08
N MET A 20 12.11 -5.89 1.23
CA MET A 20 11.14 -6.34 2.21
C MET A 20 9.96 -5.38 2.15
N ALA A 21 8.79 -5.89 1.73
CA ALA A 21 7.56 -5.15 1.78
C ALA A 21 7.33 -4.72 3.24
N GLN A 22 7.43 -3.42 3.48
CA GLN A 22 7.15 -2.83 4.77
C GLN A 22 5.67 -3.14 5.03
N SER A 23 5.36 -4.02 5.97
CA SER A 23 3.97 -4.29 6.34
C SER A 23 3.37 -2.98 6.85
N GLY A 24 2.53 -2.34 6.03
CA GLY A 24 1.86 -1.10 6.39
C GLY A 24 1.02 -1.31 7.65
N SER A 25 0.95 -0.31 8.51
CA SER A 25 -0.03 -0.31 9.59
C SER A 25 -1.41 -0.03 8.99
N PRO A 26 -2.48 -0.76 9.36
CA PRO A 26 -3.84 -0.43 8.92
C PRO A 26 -4.31 0.93 9.46
N ASN A 27 -3.57 1.53 10.40
CA ASN A 27 -3.81 2.86 10.96
C ASN A 27 -2.73 3.87 10.55
N ALA A 28 -1.95 3.59 9.50
CA ALA A 28 -1.01 4.58 8.99
C ALA A 28 -1.79 5.78 8.43
N VAL A 29 -1.31 6.99 8.73
CA VAL A 29 -1.83 8.22 8.15
C VAL A 29 -0.91 8.57 6.98
N CYS A 30 -1.43 8.44 5.76
CA CYS A 30 -0.72 8.83 4.54
C CYS A 30 -1.15 10.24 4.17
N LEU A 31 -0.22 11.21 4.26
CA LEU A 31 -0.48 12.59 3.90
C LEU A 31 -0.04 12.83 2.45
N PRO A 32 -0.88 13.44 1.60
CA PRO A 32 -0.45 13.82 0.27
C PRO A 32 0.60 14.94 0.35
N PRO A 33 1.59 14.97 -0.57
CA PRO A 33 2.55 16.06 -0.65
C PRO A 33 1.88 17.37 -1.07
N GLU A 34 2.49 18.49 -0.70
CA GLU A 34 2.02 19.84 -1.05
C GLU A 34 2.33 20.17 -2.52
N GLU A 35 1.36 20.72 -3.24
CA GLU A 35 1.56 21.13 -4.62
C GLU A 35 2.49 22.36 -4.72
N PRO A 36 3.47 22.37 -5.65
CA PRO A 36 4.35 23.53 -5.83
C PRO A 36 3.57 24.79 -6.21
N TYR A 37 3.93 25.92 -5.62
CA TYR A 37 3.38 27.21 -6.01
C TYR A 37 4.15 27.78 -7.20
N VAL A 38 3.42 28.18 -8.25
CA VAL A 38 4.00 28.83 -9.43
C VAL A 38 3.54 30.30 -9.46
N PRO A 39 4.46 31.27 -9.41
CA PRO A 39 4.13 32.69 -9.57
C PRO A 39 3.40 32.93 -10.90
N SER A 40 2.36 33.75 -10.88
CA SER A 40 1.54 34.05 -12.06
C SER A 40 2.08 35.19 -12.92
N ASP A 41 2.96 36.02 -12.36
CA ASP A 41 3.61 37.13 -13.08
C ASP A 41 5.01 36.74 -13.58
N ASP A 42 5.40 37.30 -14.72
CA ASP A 42 6.67 36.97 -15.38
C ASP A 42 7.91 37.34 -14.56
N ASP A 43 7.84 38.40 -13.76
CA ASP A 43 8.97 38.84 -12.93
C ASP A 43 9.20 37.86 -11.78
N GLY A 44 8.13 37.44 -11.09
CA GLY A 44 8.16 36.39 -10.09
C GLY A 44 8.59 35.06 -10.67
N PHE A 45 8.09 34.66 -11.84
CA PHE A 45 8.51 33.44 -12.51
C PHE A 45 10.01 33.45 -12.80
N ARG A 46 10.53 34.53 -13.42
CA ARG A 46 11.97 34.66 -13.70
C ARG A 46 12.83 34.65 -12.43
N ALA A 47 12.33 35.26 -11.36
CA ALA A 47 13.07 35.38 -10.11
C ALA A 47 13.21 34.05 -9.35
N TYR A 48 12.23 33.14 -9.50
CA TYR A 48 12.14 31.92 -8.68
C TYR A 48 12.07 30.62 -9.49
N ALA A 49 12.37 30.63 -10.79
CA ALA A 49 12.23 29.46 -11.67
C ALA A 49 13.06 28.25 -11.19
N ASP A 50 14.23 28.47 -10.61
CA ASP A 50 15.08 27.43 -10.03
C ASP A 50 14.42 26.79 -8.80
N MET A 51 13.95 27.62 -7.86
CA MET A 51 13.24 27.17 -6.65
C MET A 51 11.95 26.42 -6.99
N VAL A 52 11.15 26.95 -7.92
CA VAL A 52 9.93 26.29 -8.39
C VAL A 52 10.25 24.92 -9.01
N SER A 53 11.34 24.83 -9.78
CA SER A 53 11.79 23.54 -10.33
C SER A 53 12.18 22.55 -9.24
N GLU A 54 12.89 22.98 -8.21
CA GLU A 54 13.25 22.12 -7.07
C GLU A 54 12.02 21.64 -6.29
N ASP A 55 11.01 22.50 -6.13
CA ASP A 55 9.76 22.13 -5.46
C ASP A 55 8.95 21.11 -6.26
N PHE A 56 8.97 21.17 -7.60
CA PHE A 56 8.39 20.10 -8.44
C PHE A 56 9.08 18.76 -8.23
N GLU A 57 10.42 18.73 -8.23
CA GLU A 57 11.16 17.49 -8.00
C GLU A 57 10.91 16.93 -6.60
N ARG A 58 10.80 17.80 -5.59
CA ARG A 58 10.42 17.41 -4.22
C ARG A 58 9.02 16.79 -4.20
N TYR A 59 8.04 17.43 -4.81
CA TYR A 59 6.67 16.92 -4.89
C TYR A 59 6.62 15.51 -5.47
N PHE A 60 7.29 15.25 -6.60
CA PHE A 60 7.27 13.92 -7.23
C PHE A 60 8.02 12.85 -6.42
N SER A 61 9.09 13.24 -5.73
CA SER A 61 9.78 12.35 -4.79
C SER A 61 8.84 11.93 -3.64
N GLU A 62 8.23 12.90 -2.97
CA GLU A 62 7.32 12.67 -1.85
C GLU A 62 6.04 11.92 -2.28
N LEU A 63 5.58 12.12 -3.52
CA LEU A 63 4.42 11.41 -4.07
C LEU A 63 4.65 9.90 -4.15
N THR A 64 5.89 9.47 -4.40
CA THR A 64 6.25 8.05 -4.41
C THR A 64 6.13 7.45 -3.01
N GLU A 65 6.60 8.17 -1.98
CA GLU A 65 6.48 7.74 -0.58
C GLU A 65 5.02 7.68 -0.12
N TYR A 66 4.21 8.65 -0.55
CA TYR A 66 2.77 8.67 -0.32
C TYR A 66 2.08 7.42 -0.89
N PHE A 67 2.38 7.03 -2.14
CA PHE A 67 1.79 5.83 -2.72
C PHE A 67 2.22 4.54 -2.02
N VAL A 68 3.50 4.42 -1.63
CA VAL A 68 3.97 3.28 -0.86
C VAL A 68 3.20 3.15 0.47
N CYS A 69 2.97 4.27 1.17
CA CYS A 69 2.15 4.30 2.38
C CYS A 69 0.71 3.82 2.10
N MET A 70 0.08 4.36 1.06
CA MET A 70 -1.31 4.07 0.70
C MET A 70 -1.50 2.59 0.34
N ASP A 71 -0.59 2.02 -0.44
CA ASP A 71 -0.64 0.61 -0.83
C ASP A 71 -0.39 -0.32 0.37
N GLY A 72 0.53 0.04 1.26
CA GLY A 72 0.75 -0.68 2.52
C GLY A 72 -0.50 -0.70 3.40
N THR A 73 -1.17 0.45 3.53
CA THR A 73 -2.41 0.58 4.31
C THR A 73 -3.54 -0.24 3.69
N ARG A 74 -3.69 -0.15 2.36
CA ARG A 74 -4.67 -0.93 1.60
C ARG A 74 -4.49 -2.43 1.85
N LEU A 75 -3.26 -2.95 1.73
CA LEU A 75 -2.96 -4.36 1.99
C LEU A 75 -3.35 -4.76 3.42
N ALA A 76 -2.95 -3.98 4.41
CA ALA A 76 -3.24 -4.28 5.82
C ALA A 76 -4.75 -4.29 6.13
N VAL A 77 -5.52 -3.36 5.55
CA VAL A 77 -6.97 -3.33 5.70
C VAL A 77 -7.62 -4.53 5.00
N PHE A 78 -7.12 -4.95 3.84
CA PHE A 78 -7.60 -6.15 3.16
C PHE A 78 -7.37 -7.43 3.99
N GLU A 79 -6.19 -7.59 4.57
CA GLU A 79 -5.91 -8.72 5.47
C GLU A 79 -6.86 -8.73 6.67
N ARG A 80 -7.06 -7.57 7.29
CA ARG A 80 -8.00 -7.45 8.40
C ARG A 80 -9.44 -7.78 8.00
N ALA A 81 -9.87 -7.34 6.82
CA ALA A 81 -11.19 -7.68 6.29
C ALA A 81 -11.35 -9.20 6.14
N GLN A 82 -10.34 -9.91 5.66
CA GLN A 82 -10.39 -11.38 5.55
C GLN A 82 -10.57 -12.06 6.91
N GLU A 83 -9.87 -11.61 7.95
CA GLU A 83 -10.03 -12.15 9.32
C GLU A 83 -11.45 -11.91 9.87
N VAL A 84 -11.95 -10.70 9.67
CA VAL A 84 -13.30 -10.33 10.10
C VAL A 84 -14.36 -11.13 9.32
N SER A 85 -14.15 -11.38 8.02
CA SER A 85 -15.02 -12.24 7.22
C SER A 85 -15.09 -13.68 7.75
N LYS A 86 -13.95 -14.26 8.17
CA LYS A 86 -13.95 -15.60 8.81
C LYS A 86 -14.76 -15.59 10.11
N THR A 87 -14.60 -14.53 10.91
CA THR A 87 -15.34 -14.34 12.16
C THR A 87 -16.85 -14.20 11.90
N HIS A 88 -17.22 -13.44 10.87
CA HIS A 88 -18.60 -13.27 10.42
C HIS A 88 -19.22 -14.60 9.96
N GLN A 89 -18.50 -15.41 9.18
CA GLN A 89 -18.95 -16.75 8.77
C GLN A 89 -19.18 -17.65 10.00
N ALA A 90 -18.24 -17.67 10.95
CA ALA A 90 -18.36 -18.46 12.17
C ALA A 90 -19.54 -18.02 13.06
N PHE A 91 -19.77 -16.71 13.18
CA PHE A 91 -20.94 -16.15 13.86
C PHE A 91 -22.23 -16.71 13.27
N TRP A 92 -22.37 -16.64 11.95
CA TRP A 92 -23.57 -17.09 11.27
C TRP A 92 -23.79 -18.60 11.34
N LYS A 93 -22.72 -19.38 11.28
CA LYS A 93 -22.81 -20.82 11.51
C LYS A 93 -23.41 -21.09 12.90
N ARG A 94 -22.87 -20.45 13.94
CA ARG A 94 -23.36 -20.62 15.32
C ARG A 94 -24.79 -20.12 15.49
N ALA A 95 -25.14 -18.99 14.87
CA ALA A 95 -26.51 -18.45 14.93
C ALA A 95 -27.53 -19.42 14.32
N ASN A 96 -27.17 -20.07 13.21
CA ASN A 96 -27.98 -21.13 12.60
C ASN A 96 -28.09 -22.36 13.51
N ASP A 97 -26.97 -22.84 14.06
CA ASP A 97 -26.94 -24.01 14.95
C ASP A 97 -27.82 -23.81 16.22
N LEU A 98 -27.96 -22.56 16.67
CA LEU A 98 -28.78 -22.17 17.83
C LEU A 98 -30.22 -21.75 17.47
N GLY A 99 -30.59 -21.73 16.19
CA GLY A 99 -31.93 -21.31 15.75
C GLY A 99 -32.23 -19.82 15.97
N VAL A 100 -31.20 -18.98 16.08
CA VAL A 100 -31.35 -17.52 16.34
C VAL A 100 -30.99 -16.65 15.13
N ALA A 101 -30.75 -17.26 13.97
CA ALA A 101 -30.30 -16.54 12.77
C ALA A 101 -31.30 -15.50 12.26
N GLU A 102 -32.60 -15.79 12.27
CA GLU A 102 -33.66 -14.83 11.88
C GLU A 102 -33.65 -13.60 12.77
N LYS A 103 -33.55 -13.80 14.09
CA LYS A 103 -33.42 -12.72 15.07
C LYS A 103 -32.15 -11.88 14.84
N ALA A 104 -31.04 -12.51 14.47
CA ALA A 104 -29.79 -11.81 14.16
C ALA A 104 -29.87 -11.04 12.82
N ALA A 105 -30.62 -11.54 11.85
CA ALA A 105 -30.81 -10.92 10.53
C ALA A 105 -31.88 -9.83 10.49
N ALA A 106 -32.72 -9.70 11.52
CA ALA A 106 -33.78 -8.69 11.58
C ALA A 106 -33.29 -7.24 11.42
N ASN A 107 -32.00 -6.99 11.64
CA ASN A 107 -31.37 -5.67 11.43
C ASN A 107 -30.62 -5.52 10.09
N TYR A 108 -30.56 -6.58 9.27
CA TYR A 108 -29.90 -6.64 7.96
C TYR A 108 -30.64 -7.64 7.05
N PRO A 109 -31.74 -7.22 6.39
CA PRO A 109 -32.64 -8.12 5.67
C PRO A 109 -31.96 -8.91 4.54
N ASP A 110 -30.92 -8.34 3.93
CA ASP A 110 -30.22 -8.91 2.77
C ASP A 110 -29.30 -10.10 3.16
N ALA A 111 -28.99 -10.28 4.44
CA ALA A 111 -28.07 -11.34 4.92
C ALA A 111 -28.66 -12.77 4.85
N VAL A 112 -29.95 -12.90 4.52
CA VAL A 112 -30.68 -14.18 4.45
C VAL A 112 -30.80 -14.67 3.00
N GLU A 113 -30.90 -13.75 2.03
CA GLU A 113 -31.26 -14.09 0.65
C GLU A 113 -30.13 -14.74 -0.15
N GLU A 114 -28.87 -14.43 0.16
CA GLU A 114 -27.69 -15.01 -0.50
C GLU A 114 -27.36 -16.46 -0.06
N ARG A 115 -28.16 -17.05 0.83
CA ARG A 115 -27.91 -18.36 1.47
C ARG A 115 -28.85 -19.50 1.02
N ARG A 116 -29.58 -19.33 -0.09
CA ARG A 116 -30.43 -20.35 -0.69
C ARG A 116 -29.91 -20.78 -2.05
#